data_AF-A0A7D5S8C1-F1
#
_entry.id   AF-A0A7D5S8C1-F1
#
_cell.length_a   1.000
_cell.length_b   1.000
_cell.length_c   1.000
_cell.angle_alpha   90.00
_cell.angle_beta   90.00
_cell.angle_gamma   90.00
#
_symmetry.space_group_name_H-M   'P 1'
#
loop_
_entity.id
_entity.type
_entity.pdbx_description
1 polymer ?
#
loop_
_entity_poly.entity_id
_entity_poly.type
_entity_poly.pdbx_seq_one_letter_code
_entity_poly.pdbx_strand_id
1 'polypeptide(L)' 'MNEAPTLRLAATSLQGKLLFSESINHKGGSATYTFPIQHLPDGIFYVIVLNDKQELIHLEKVIKQQ' A
#
# COMPACT_ATOMS: atom_id res chain seq x y z
N MET A 1 -1.04 24.36 -12.36
CA MET A 1 -1.63 23.56 -11.27
C MET A 1 -0.69 22.41 -11.00
N ASN A 2 -0.25 22.22 -9.75
CA ASN A 2 0.59 21.08 -9.40
C ASN A 2 -0.36 19.90 -9.12
N GLU A 3 -0.45 18.96 -10.05
CA GLU A 3 -1.21 17.74 -9.81
C GLU A 3 -0.57 17.01 -8.64
N ALA A 4 -1.40 16.64 -7.68
CA ALA A 4 -0.91 16.07 -6.45
C ALA A 4 -0.49 14.61 -6.72
N PRO A 5 0.67 14.16 -6.21
CA PRO A 5 1.23 12.87 -6.61
C PRO A 5 0.25 11.74 -6.27
N THR A 6 0.03 10.86 -7.22
CA THR A 6 -0.78 9.66 -7.00
C THR A 6 0.11 8.60 -6.36
N LEU A 7 -0.26 8.15 -5.17
CA LEU A 7 0.41 7.04 -4.52
C LEU A 7 -0.36 5.75 -4.81
N ARG A 8 0.35 4.63 -4.90
CA ARG A 8 -0.26 3.31 -5.01
C ARG A 8 0.08 2.51 -3.76
N LEU A 9 -0.95 2.16 -3.00
CA LEU A 9 -0.85 1.24 -1.87
C LEU A 9 -1.18 -0.17 -2.36
N ALA A 10 -0.34 -1.14 -2.05
CA ALA A 10 -0.56 -2.54 -2.40
C ALA A 10 -0.21 -3.46 -1.23
N ALA A 11 -0.86 -4.62 -1.17
CA ALA A 11 -0.42 -5.73 -0.34
C ALA A 11 -0.08 -6.93 -1.21
N THR A 12 1.04 -7.57 -0.93
CA THR A 12 1.53 -8.74 -1.69
C THR A 12 1.90 -9.89 -0.76
N SER A 13 1.68 -11.13 -1.20
CA SER A 13 2.20 -12.29 -0.47
C SER A 13 3.73 -12.30 -0.53
N LEU A 14 4.36 -13.15 0.29
CA LEU A 14 5.82 -13.36 0.26
C LEU A 14 6.35 -13.79 -1.13
N GLN A 15 5.50 -14.39 -1.97
CA GLN A 15 5.82 -14.82 -3.32
C GLN A 15 5.53 -13.74 -4.37
N GLY A 16 5.14 -12.53 -3.95
CA GLY A 16 4.84 -11.41 -4.85
C GLY A 16 3.43 -11.43 -5.45
N LYS A 17 2.54 -12.34 -5.01
CA LYS A 17 1.14 -12.33 -5.48
C LYS A 17 0.44 -11.09 -4.94
N LEU A 18 -0.16 -10.28 -5.82
CA LEU A 18 -0.97 -9.14 -5.42
C LEU A 18 -2.24 -9.61 -4.68
N LEU A 19 -2.41 -9.15 -3.45
CA LEU A 19 -3.57 -9.44 -2.59
C LEU A 19 -4.54 -8.25 -2.53
N PHE A 20 -4.00 -7.03 -2.62
CA PHE A 20 -4.75 -5.78 -2.60
C PHE A 20 -4.00 -4.69 -3.37
N SER A 21 -4.71 -3.76 -3.98
CA SER A 21 -4.14 -2.55 -4.57
C SER A 21 -5.17 -1.43 -4.59
N GLU A 22 -4.73 -0.22 -4.24
CA GLU A 22 -5.55 0.99 -4.28
C GLU A 22 -4.68 2.21 -4.65
N SER A 23 -5.26 3.13 -5.42
CA SER A 23 -4.64 4.41 -5.74
C SER A 23 -5.12 5.48 -4.78
N ILE A 24 -4.18 6.16 -4.14
CA ILE A 24 -4.43 7.23 -3.19
C ILE A 24 -4.13 8.55 -3.89
N ASN A 25 -5.19 9.31 -4.17
CA ASN A 25 -5.08 10.67 -4.71
C ASN A 25 -4.74 11.62 -3.57
N HIS A 26 -3.44 11.89 -3.38
CA HIS A 26 -2.99 12.68 -2.25
C HIS A 26 -2.87 14.15 -2.61
N LYS A 27 -3.88 14.97 -2.28
CA LYS A 27 -3.83 16.44 -2.38
C LYS A 27 -2.92 17.04 -1.28
N GLY A 28 -1.60 17.04 -1.50
CA GLY A 28 -0.56 17.78 -0.75
C GLY A 28 -0.71 17.97 0.78
N GLY A 29 0.22 17.45 1.59
CA GLY A 29 0.16 17.46 3.06
C GLY A 29 0.75 16.19 3.70
N SER A 30 0.63 16.03 5.02
CA SER A 30 0.87 14.74 5.69
C SER A 30 -0.49 14.16 6.06
N ALA A 31 -1.03 13.28 5.21
CA ALA A 31 -2.28 12.58 5.48
C ALA A 31 -1.98 11.17 5.98
N THR A 32 -2.55 10.80 7.12
CA THR A 32 -2.54 9.40 7.58
C THR A 32 -3.49 8.58 6.71
N TYR A 33 -3.01 7.45 6.20
CA TYR A 33 -3.83 6.49 5.48
C TYR A 33 -3.99 5.22 6.31
N THR A 34 -5.23 4.75 6.49
CA THR A 34 -5.52 3.49 7.18
C THR A 34 -5.73 2.38 6.17
N PHE A 35 -4.91 1.34 6.25
CA PHE A 35 -4.99 0.19 5.37
C PHE A 35 -5.89 -0.91 5.97
N PRO A 36 -7.04 -1.26 5.35
CA PRO A 36 -7.93 -2.29 5.88
C PRO A 36 -7.39 -3.70 5.59
N ILE A 37 -6.71 -4.31 6.57
CA ILE A 37 -6.19 -5.69 6.47
C ILE A 37 -7.24 -6.79 6.72
N GLN A 38 -8.49 -6.42 7.02
CA GLN A 38 -9.54 -7.35 7.47
C GLN A 38 -9.87 -8.41 6.41
N HIS A 39 -9.89 -8.02 5.13
CA HIS A 39 -10.20 -8.92 4.02
C HIS A 39 -8.99 -9.73 3.51
N LEU A 40 -7.79 -9.44 4.01
CA LEU A 40 -6.59 -10.19 3.64
C LEU A 40 -6.57 -11.56 4.32
N PRO A 41 -6.03 -12.61 3.69
CA PRO A 41 -5.83 -13.89 4.36
C PRO A 41 -4.90 -13.74 5.56
N ASP A 42 -5.05 -14.63 6.53
CA ASP A 42 -4.09 -14.75 7.62
C ASP A 42 -2.73 -15.21 7.07
N GLY A 43 -1.66 -14.82 7.77
CA GLY A 43 -0.29 -15.10 7.37
C GLY A 43 0.54 -13.84 7.21
N ILE A 44 1.57 -13.93 6.36
CA ILE A 44 2.59 -12.90 6.20
C ILE A 44 2.48 -12.28 4.81
N PHE A 45 2.43 -10.96 4.75
CA PHE A 45 2.41 -10.19 3.52
C PHE A 45 3.24 -8.91 3.65
N TYR A 46 3.59 -8.33 2.51
CA TYR A 46 4.19 -7.01 2.45
C TYR A 46 3.12 -5.98 2.12
N VAL A 47 3.13 -4.86 2.81
CA VAL A 47 2.42 -3.64 2.43
C VAL A 47 3.43 -2.71 1.77
N ILE A 48 3.10 -2.23 0.58
CA ILE A 48 4.00 -1.49 -0.30
C ILE A 48 3.33 -0.19 -0.71
N VAL A 49 4.05 0.92 -0.60
CA VAL A 49 3.64 2.22 -1.15
C VAL A 49 4.58 2.58 -2.28
N LEU A 50 4.03 2.80 -3.46
CA LEU A 50 4.74 3.25 -4.65
C LEU A 50 4.27 4.65 -5.04
N ASN A 51 5.15 5.44 -5.67
CA ASN A 51 4.71 6.66 -6.37
C ASN A 51 4.18 6.34 -7.78
N ASP A 52 3.80 7.39 -8.50
CA ASP A 52 3.34 7.36 -9.88
C ASP A 52 4.38 6.79 -10.87
N LYS A 53 5.67 6.90 -10.55
CA LYS A 53 6.79 6.32 -11.30
C LYS A 53 7.09 4.86 -10.94
N GLN A 54 6.27 4.23 -10.09
CA GLN A 54 6.49 2.88 -9.55
C GLN A 54 7.75 2.75 -8.67
N GLU A 55 8.27 3.87 -8.16
CA GLU A 55 9.38 3.86 -7.23
C GLU A 55 8.87 3.55 -5.82
N LEU A 56 9.63 2.74 -5.09
CA LEU A 56 9.28 2.34 -3.72
C LEU A 56 9.45 3.52 -2.76
N ILE A 57 8.37 3.89 -2.09
CA ILE A 57 8.38 4.89 -1.00
C ILE A 57 8.46 4.20 0.36
N HIS A 58 7.65 3.17 0.56
CA HIS A 58 7.56 2.45 1.85
C HIS A 58 7.31 0.98 1.63
N LEU A 59 7.92 0.14 2.46
CA LEU A 59 7.68 -1.30 2.51
C LEU A 59 7.63 -1.74 3.96
N GLU A 60 6.61 -2.51 4.29
CA GLU A 60 6.40 -3.03 5.62
C GLU A 60 5.96 -4.49 5.58
N LYS A 61 6.55 -5.31 6.44
CA LYS A 61 6.14 -6.71 6.62
C LYS A 61 5.06 -6.77 7.70
N VAL A 62 3.90 -7.31 7.35
CA VAL A 62 2.77 -7.45 8.27
C VAL A 62 2.50 -8.94 8.52
N ILE A 63 2.22 -9.27 9.77
CA ILE A 63 1.81 -10.60 10.20
C ILE A 63 0.38 -10.47 10.72
N LYS A 64 -0.57 -11.13 10.05
CA LYS A 64 -1.97 -11.17 10.46
C LYS A 64 -2.30 -12.54 11.05
N GLN A 65 -2.82 -12.54 12.28
CA GLN A 65 -3.36 -13.69 12.99
C GLN A 65 -4.69 -13.26 13.60
N GLN A 66 -5.75 -14.06 13.46
CA GLN A 66 -7.05 -13.85 14.10
C GLN A 66 -7.14 -14.60 15.43
#